data_AF-A0A847P6R7-F1
#
_entry.id   AF-A0A847P6R7-F1
#
_cell.length_a   1.000
_cell.length_b   1.000
_cell.length_c   1.000
_cell.angle_alpha   90.00
_cell.angle_beta   90.00
_cell.angle_gamma   90.00
#
_symmetry.space_group_name_H-M   'P 1'
#
loop_
_entity.id
_entity.type
_entity.pdbx_description
1 polymer ?
#
loop_
_entity_poly.entity_id
_entity_poly.type
_entity_poly.pdbx_seq_one_letter_code
_entity_poly.pdbx_strand_id
1 'polypeptide(L)'
;MQIPKGRRKPKLREKKCAYQGCENTFYGIHAAKYCNVHRDPATRPKEKPPVQDVTVNNMVIEHSNTVVQTLMVKCALEGCENQFEIKVYPKQFVYPKYCPEHRNEQKRHNYLEMLKK
;
A
#
# COMPACT_ATOMS: atom_id res chain seq x y z
N MET A 1 27.89 1.51 44.08
CA MET A 1 26.77 1.38 43.13
C MET A 1 26.39 2.78 42.65
N GLN A 2 26.56 3.08 41.36
CA GLN A 2 26.33 4.42 40.82
C GLN A 2 24.84 4.58 40.48
N ILE A 3 24.15 5.52 41.14
CA ILE A 3 22.74 5.81 40.90
C ILE A 3 22.62 6.33 39.45
N PRO A 4 21.82 5.69 38.58
CA PRO A 4 21.68 6.13 37.19
C PRO A 4 21.13 7.56 37.18
N LYS A 5 21.88 8.48 36.56
CA LYS A 5 21.49 9.89 36.42
C LYS A 5 20.12 9.95 35.74
N GLY A 6 19.09 10.35 36.49
CA GLY A 6 17.72 10.41 35.98
C GLY A 6 17.65 11.26 34.70
N ARG A 7 17.06 10.70 33.63
CA ARG A 7 16.86 11.45 32.38
C ARG A 7 16.02 12.70 32.68
N ARG A 8 16.53 13.88 32.31
CA ARG A 8 15.79 15.14 32.44
C ARG A 8 14.48 15.04 31.67
N LYS A 9 13.36 15.33 32.33
CA LYS A 9 12.05 15.38 31.68
C LYS A 9 12.06 16.49 30.61
N PRO A 10 11.63 16.21 29.37
CA PRO A 10 11.61 17.20 28.31
C PRO A 10 10.58 18.31 28.62
N LYS A 11 10.93 19.58 28.33
CA LYS A 11 10.03 20.72 28.50
C LYS A 11 8.88 20.64 27.49
N LEU A 12 7.66 20.80 27.96
CA LEU A 12 6.46 20.90 27.13
C LEU A 12 6.35 22.34 26.59
N ARG A 13 5.98 22.46 25.33
CA ARG A 13 5.67 23.74 24.68
C ARG A 13 4.32 23.63 24.00
N GLU A 14 3.61 24.75 23.89
CA GLU A 14 2.41 24.82 23.07
C GLU A 14 2.78 24.68 21.59
N LYS A 15 2.05 23.82 20.88
CA LYS A 15 2.25 23.50 19.46
C LYS A 15 0.89 23.38 18.77
N LYS A 16 0.86 23.65 17.46
CA LYS A 16 -0.30 23.39 16.61
C LYS A 16 -0.20 22.01 15.96
N CYS A 17 -1.34 21.36 15.77
CA CYS A 17 -1.41 20.06 15.10
C CYS A 17 -1.01 20.19 13.63
N ALA A 18 -0.10 19.34 13.15
CA ALA A 18 0.33 19.31 11.75
C ALA A 18 -0.61 18.51 10.82
N TYR A 19 -1.80 18.12 11.29
CA TYR A 19 -2.77 17.38 10.49
C TYR A 19 -3.56 18.36 9.61
N GLN A 20 -3.77 18.02 8.34
CA GLN A 20 -4.48 18.89 7.40
C GLN A 20 -5.91 19.13 7.87
N GLY A 21 -6.30 20.39 8.03
CA GLY A 21 -7.64 20.77 8.51
C GLY A 21 -7.84 20.69 10.03
N CYS A 22 -6.80 20.49 10.83
CA CYS A 22 -6.88 20.52 12.29
C CYS A 22 -6.20 21.75 12.88
N GLU A 23 -6.95 22.60 13.58
CA GLU A 23 -6.45 23.83 14.20
C GLU A 23 -6.16 23.70 15.71
N ASN A 24 -6.25 22.48 16.26
CA ASN A 24 -6.07 22.24 17.68
C ASN A 24 -4.64 22.56 18.16
N THR A 25 -4.54 23.30 19.26
CA THR A 25 -3.31 23.53 20.02
C THR A 25 -3.13 22.45 21.09
N PHE A 26 -1.90 22.02 21.31
CA PHE A 26 -1.57 21.00 22.32
C PHE A 26 -0.18 21.26 22.93
N TYR A 27 0.01 20.79 24.16
CA TYR A 27 1.31 20.84 24.84
C TYR A 27 2.11 19.57 24.56
N GLY A 28 3.26 19.72 23.91
CA GLY A 28 4.07 18.59 23.45
C GLY A 28 5.56 18.83 23.55
N ILE A 29 6.32 17.73 23.48
CA ILE A 29 7.77 17.77 23.30
C ILE A 29 8.11 18.19 21.86
N HIS A 30 9.37 18.54 21.60
CA HIS A 30 9.81 18.99 20.26
C HIS A 30 9.42 17.99 19.15
N ALA A 31 9.47 16.68 19.42
CA ALA A 31 9.11 15.62 18.49
C ALA A 31 7.60 15.42 18.26
N ALA A 32 6.73 15.94 19.15
CA ALA A 32 5.30 15.74 19.03
C ALA A 32 4.72 16.66 17.95
N LYS A 33 4.13 16.10 16.88
CA LYS A 33 3.60 16.85 15.72
C LYS A 33 2.07 16.94 15.68
N TYR A 34 1.38 16.00 16.33
CA TYR A 34 -0.06 15.82 16.22
C TYR A 34 -0.73 15.95 17.60
N CYS A 35 -1.97 16.45 17.63
CA CYS A 35 -2.78 16.49 18.85
C CYS A 35 -3.19 15.07 19.30
N ASN A 36 -3.77 14.94 20.49
CA ASN A 36 -4.11 13.63 21.08
C ASN A 36 -5.01 12.77 20.17
N VAL A 37 -5.93 13.39 19.42
CA VAL A 37 -6.82 12.72 18.46
C VAL A 37 -6.07 12.17 17.25
N HIS A 38 -5.15 12.94 16.67
CA HIS A 38 -4.41 12.53 15.47
C HIS A 38 -3.16 11.69 15.80
N ARG A 39 -2.73 11.69 17.06
CA ARG A 39 -1.62 10.88 17.57
C ARG A 39 -2.03 9.44 17.83
N ASP A 40 -3.25 9.23 18.31
CA ASP A 40 -3.73 7.92 18.73
C ASP A 40 -4.24 7.09 17.53
N PRO A 41 -3.77 5.85 17.33
CA PRO A 41 -4.17 5.02 16.18
C PRO A 41 -5.65 4.63 16.14
N ALA A 42 -6.34 4.62 17.29
CA ALA A 42 -7.76 4.27 17.36
C ALA A 42 -8.65 5.44 16.98
N THR A 43 -8.24 6.67 17.33
CA THR A 43 -9.01 7.90 17.06
C THR A 43 -8.53 8.68 15.84
N ARG A 44 -7.35 8.36 15.28
CA ARG A 44 -6.85 8.97 14.04
C ARG A 44 -7.85 8.72 12.89
N PRO A 45 -8.26 9.77 12.15
CA PRO A 45 -9.01 9.60 10.92
C PRO A 45 -8.20 8.78 9.93
N LYS A 46 -8.76 7.64 9.51
CA LYS A 46 -8.19 6.79 8.48
C LYS A 46 -8.83 7.20 7.16
N GLU A 47 -8.03 7.77 6.28
CA GLU A 47 -8.45 7.95 4.89
C GLU A 47 -8.67 6.56 4.30
N LYS A 48 -9.89 6.31 3.81
CA LYS A 48 -10.14 5.11 3.02
C LYS A 48 -9.36 5.26 1.72
N PRO A 49 -8.59 4.26 1.28
CA PRO A 49 -8.02 4.30 -0.05
C PRO A 49 -9.16 4.50 -1.06
N PRO A 50 -8.93 5.26 -2.15
CA PRO A 50 -9.93 5.40 -3.19
C PRO A 50 -10.32 4.01 -3.68
N VAL A 51 -11.62 3.82 -3.96
CA VAL A 51 -12.10 2.58 -4.57
C VAL A 51 -11.45 2.49 -5.95
N GLN A 52 -10.50 1.58 -6.11
CA GLN A 52 -9.86 1.31 -7.40
C GLN A 52 -10.67 0.28 -8.15
N ASP A 53 -10.82 0.48 -9.45
CA ASP A 53 -11.39 -0.52 -10.34
C ASP A 53 -10.53 -1.81 -10.35
N VAL A 54 -11.20 -2.95 -10.35
CA VAL A 54 -10.55 -4.27 -10.28
C VAL A 54 -9.64 -4.51 -11.50
N THR A 55 -9.94 -3.86 -12.62
CA THR A 55 -9.24 -3.94 -13.91
C THR A 55 -7.87 -3.25 -13.93
N VAL A 56 -7.55 -2.44 -12.92
CA VAL A 56 -6.27 -1.71 -12.87
C VAL A 56 -5.10 -2.67 -12.69
N ASN A 57 -5.25 -3.67 -11.83
CA ASN A 57 -4.19 -4.62 -11.49
C ASN A 57 -4.45 -6.05 -11.97
N ASN A 58 -5.70 -6.36 -12.30
CA ASN A 58 -6.12 -7.69 -12.71
C ASN A 58 -6.72 -7.65 -14.11
N MET A 59 -6.72 -8.80 -14.78
CA MET A 59 -7.48 -9.01 -16.00
C MET A 59 -8.80 -9.70 -15.65
N VAL A 60 -9.84 -9.39 -16.42
CA VAL A 60 -11.13 -10.05 -16.33
C VAL A 60 -11.23 -11.01 -17.50
N ILE A 61 -11.43 -12.30 -17.20
CA ILE A 61 -11.64 -13.34 -18.22
C ILE A 61 -13.06 -13.83 -18.04
N GLU A 62 -13.93 -13.51 -19.00
CA GLU A 62 -15.28 -14.07 -19.05
C GLU A 62 -15.21 -15.47 -19.62
N HIS A 63 -15.64 -16.46 -18.83
CA HIS A 63 -15.70 -17.86 -19.26
C HIS A 63 -16.91 -18.56 -18.65
N SER A 64 -17.49 -19.51 -19.38
CA SER A 64 -18.60 -20.36 -18.92
C SER A 64 -18.14 -21.72 -18.37
N ASN A 65 -16.86 -21.84 -18.03
CA ASN A 65 -16.26 -23.11 -17.61
C ASN A 65 -16.93 -23.68 -16.36
N THR A 66 -17.23 -24.98 -16.40
CA THR A 66 -17.74 -25.78 -15.26
C THR A 66 -16.64 -26.52 -14.51
N VAL A 67 -15.46 -26.66 -15.12
CA VAL A 67 -14.30 -27.36 -14.57
C VAL A 67 -13.10 -26.41 -14.42
N VAL A 68 -12.18 -26.74 -13.51
CA VAL A 68 -10.95 -25.98 -13.32
C VAL A 68 -10.03 -26.22 -14.52
N GLN A 69 -9.59 -25.15 -15.16
CA GLN A 69 -8.69 -25.20 -16.32
C GLN A 69 -7.40 -24.44 -16.03
N THR A 70 -6.29 -24.90 -16.58
CA THR A 70 -5.02 -24.17 -16.53
C THR A 70 -4.84 -23.44 -17.85
N LEU A 71 -4.69 -22.11 -17.81
CA LEU A 71 -4.38 -21.28 -18.97
C LEU A 71 -2.97 -20.72 -18.86
N MET A 72 -2.28 -20.67 -20.00
CA MET A 72 -1.01 -19.97 -20.16
C MET A 72 -1.28 -18.54 -20.63
N VAL A 73 -0.84 -17.56 -19.85
CA VAL A 73 -1.04 -16.14 -20.13
C VAL A 73 0.30 -15.40 -20.17
N LYS A 74 0.38 -14.38 -21.02
CA LYS A 74 1.55 -13.50 -21.14
C LYS A 74 1.45 -12.34 -20.16
N CYS A 75 2.59 -11.91 -19.62
CA CYS A 75 2.65 -10.68 -18.82
C CYS A 75 2.22 -9.48 -19.67
N ALA A 76 1.31 -8.65 -19.16
CA ALA A 76 0.88 -7.44 -19.86
C ALA A 76 1.81 -6.22 -19.62
N LEU A 77 3.02 -6.43 -19.08
CA LEU A 77 3.99 -5.36 -18.88
C LEU A 77 4.82 -5.18 -20.15
N GLU A 78 4.97 -3.94 -20.61
CA GLU A 78 5.79 -3.61 -21.78
C GLU A 78 7.23 -4.06 -21.58
N GLY A 79 7.77 -4.82 -22.54
CA GLY A 79 9.12 -5.39 -22.50
C GLY A 79 9.24 -6.74 -21.80
N CYS A 80 8.21 -7.23 -21.09
CA CYS A 80 8.23 -8.54 -20.45
C CYS A 80 7.55 -9.60 -21.33
N GLU A 81 8.31 -10.61 -21.78
CA GLU A 81 7.78 -11.72 -22.59
C GLU A 81 7.44 -12.98 -21.77
N ASN A 82 7.49 -12.89 -20.43
CA ASN A 82 7.29 -14.04 -19.56
C ASN A 82 5.84 -14.56 -19.64
N GLN A 83 5.71 -15.88 -19.80
CA GLN A 83 4.45 -16.61 -19.73
C GLN A 83 4.30 -17.24 -18.36
N PHE A 84 3.09 -17.27 -17.83
CA PHE A 84 2.79 -17.90 -16.55
C PHE A 84 1.46 -18.65 -16.61
N GLU A 85 1.38 -19.68 -15.77
CA GLU A 85 0.17 -20.49 -15.62
C GLU A 85 -0.81 -19.84 -14.63
N ILE A 86 -2.09 -19.81 -15.01
CA ILE A 86 -3.18 -19.45 -14.13
C ILE A 86 -4.20 -20.57 -14.09
N LYS A 87 -4.71 -20.85 -12.88
CA LYS A 87 -5.83 -21.76 -12.68
C LYS A 87 -7.12 -20.97 -12.73
N VAL A 88 -7.95 -21.27 -13.72
CA VAL A 88 -9.24 -20.67 -13.97
C VAL A 88 -10.31 -21.50 -13.27
N TYR A 89 -10.99 -20.87 -12.31
CA TYR A 89 -12.02 -21.52 -11.48
C TYR A 89 -13.42 -21.11 -11.95
N PRO A 90 -14.41 -22.02 -11.88
CA PRO A 90 -15.79 -21.69 -12.21
C PRO A 90 -16.30 -20.54 -11.32
N LYS A 91 -17.05 -19.61 -11.92
CA LYS A 91 -17.62 -18.40 -11.28
C LYS A 91 -16.60 -17.38 -10.77
N GLN A 92 -15.32 -17.52 -11.09
CA GLN A 92 -14.30 -16.52 -10.81
C GLN A 92 -13.84 -15.88 -12.11
N PHE A 93 -13.94 -14.55 -12.22
CA PHE A 93 -13.58 -13.85 -13.47
C PHE A 93 -12.31 -13.02 -13.36
N VAL A 94 -11.77 -12.85 -12.15
CA VAL A 94 -10.64 -11.96 -11.89
C VAL A 94 -9.35 -12.76 -11.72
N TYR A 95 -8.36 -12.46 -12.57
CA TYR A 95 -7.08 -13.16 -12.62
C TYR A 95 -5.89 -12.18 -12.68
N PRO A 96 -4.68 -12.61 -12.25
CA PRO A 96 -3.50 -11.75 -12.29
C PRO A 96 -3.13 -11.36 -13.73
N LYS A 97 -2.98 -10.06 -13.98
CA LYS A 97 -2.56 -9.53 -15.29
C LYS A 97 -1.05 -9.60 -15.54
N TYR A 98 -0.27 -9.69 -14.47
CA TYR A 98 1.20 -9.64 -14.50
C TYR A 98 1.80 -10.92 -13.95
N CYS A 99 2.99 -11.28 -14.45
CA CYS A 99 3.72 -12.44 -13.97
C CYS A 99 4.15 -12.27 -12.49
N PRO A 100 4.57 -13.35 -11.79
CA PRO A 100 4.97 -13.30 -10.39
C PRO A 100 6.08 -12.27 -10.08
N GLU A 101 6.94 -12.00 -11.05
CA GLU A 101 8.01 -11.00 -10.94
C GLU A 101 7.48 -9.57 -10.99
N HIS A 102 6.41 -9.32 -11.76
CA HIS A 102 5.83 -8.00 -12.00
C HIS A 102 4.48 -7.79 -11.30
N ARG A 103 4.10 -8.68 -10.37
CA ARG A 103 2.84 -8.54 -9.63
C ARG A 103 2.80 -7.33 -8.71
N ASN A 104 3.96 -6.88 -8.23
CA ASN A 104 4.09 -5.68 -7.41
C ASN A 104 4.30 -4.44 -8.30
N GLU A 105 3.56 -3.37 -8.00
CA GLU A 105 3.70 -2.06 -8.65
C GLU A 105 5.14 -1.52 -8.64
N GLN A 106 5.83 -1.63 -7.51
CA GLN A 106 7.22 -1.19 -7.41
C GLN A 106 8.15 -1.95 -8.36
N LYS A 107 7.93 -3.27 -8.50
CA LYS A 107 8.73 -4.09 -9.41
C LYS A 107 8.45 -3.74 -10.88
N ARG A 108 7.18 -3.43 -11.22
CA ARG A 108 6.81 -2.91 -12.55
C ARG A 108 7.54 -1.60 -12.85
N HIS A 109 7.50 -0.65 -11.92
CA HIS A 109 8.16 0.64 -12.09
C HIS A 109 9.67 0.47 -12.30
N ASN A 110 10.33 -0.34 -11.46
CA ASN A 110 11.77 -0.58 -11.58
C ASN A 110 12.15 -1.22 -12.93
N TYR A 111 11.35 -2.15 -13.43
CA TYR A 111 11.60 -2.80 -14.72
C TYR A 111 11.46 -1.82 -15.89
N LEU A 112 10.41 -0.97 -15.86
CA LEU A 112 10.21 0.08 -16.86
C LEU A 112 11.35 1.11 -16.85
N GLU A 113 11.87 1.46 -15.67
CA GLU A 113 13.02 2.36 -15.54
C GLU A 113 14.32 1.72 -16.06
N MET A 114 14.48 0.40 -15.92
CA MET A 114 15.61 -0.32 -16.53
C MET A 114 15.53 -0.35 -18.06
N LEU A 115 14.34 -0.50 -18.63
CA LEU A 115 14.13 -0.52 -20.09
C LEU A 115 14.38 0.84 -20.77
N LYS A 116 14.26 1.95 -20.05
CA LYS A 116 14.48 3.30 -20.58
C LYS A 116 15.95 3.72 -20.62
N LYS A 117 16.83 2.98 -19.94
CA LYS A 117 18.29 3.20 -19.97
C LYS A 117 18.92 2.46 -21.15
#